data_AF-A0A183VEX7-F1
#
_entry.id   AF-A0A183VEX7-F1
#
_cell.length_a   1.000
_cell.length_b   1.000
_cell.length_c   1.000
_cell.angle_alpha   90.00
_cell.angle_beta   90.00
_cell.angle_gamma   90.00
#
_symmetry.space_group_name_H-M   'P 1'
#
loop_
_entity.id
_entity.type
_entity.pdbx_description
1 polymer ?
#
loop_
_entity_poly.entity_id
_entity_poly.type
_entity_poly.pdbx_seq_one_letter_code
_entity_poly.pdbx_strand_id
1 'polypeptide(L)'
;MWAPLQKDPEPLQKYRETFLEQERNGVIEQTSTDRQQMEYFIPHQPVLRSYKNTTKLRIVFDASAKLRGRASLNEQLFREPVILPDLLGILLRWRTRIVSVTADLEKAFLQLGFEQKIET
;
A
#
# COMPACT_ATOMS: atom_id res chain seq x y z
N MET A 1 -8.59 2.48 -17.78
CA MET A 1 -8.19 3.78 -17.21
C MET A 1 -9.45 4.49 -16.74
N TRP A 2 -9.46 5.04 -15.52
CA TRP A 2 -10.68 5.52 -14.87
C TRP A 2 -11.22 6.79 -15.56
N ALA A 3 -12.50 6.82 -15.92
CA ALA A 3 -13.09 7.91 -16.71
C ALA A 3 -12.96 9.32 -16.09
N PRO A 4 -12.99 9.50 -14.75
CA PRO A 4 -12.76 10.80 -14.13
C PRO A 4 -11.32 11.30 -14.27
N LEU A 5 -10.31 10.41 -14.29
CA LEU A 5 -8.90 10.81 -14.51
C LEU A 5 -8.64 11.30 -15.94
N GLN A 6 -9.45 10.85 -16.90
CA GLN A 6 -9.30 11.24 -18.31
C GLN A 6 -9.93 12.60 -18.61
N LYS A 7 -10.83 13.08 -17.75
CA LYS A 7 -11.59 14.32 -17.97
C LYS A 7 -10.93 15.55 -17.35
N ASP A 8 -10.14 15.37 -16.30
CA ASP A 8 -9.49 16.46 -15.57
C ASP A 8 -7.97 16.21 -15.50
N PRO A 9 -7.12 17.14 -16.00
CA PRO A 9 -5.68 16.99 -15.97
C PRO A 9 -5.07 17.04 -14.55
N GLU A 10 -5.72 17.70 -13.59
CA GLU A 10 -5.14 17.94 -12.26
C GLU A 10 -5.02 16.64 -11.41
N PRO A 11 -6.06 15.79 -11.32
CA PRO A 11 -5.95 14.47 -10.69
C PRO A 11 -4.96 13.54 -11.37
N LEU A 12 -4.83 13.60 -12.70
CA LEU A 12 -3.89 12.77 -13.45
C LEU A 12 -2.43 13.17 -13.17
N GLN A 13 -2.17 14.46 -13.06
CA GLN A 13 -0.85 14.96 -12.68
C GLN A 13 -0.44 14.46 -11.29
N LYS A 14 -1.31 14.64 -10.27
CA LYS A 14 -1.06 14.15 -8.90
C LYS A 14 -0.86 12.63 -8.85
N TYR A 15 -1.62 11.89 -9.66
CA TYR A 15 -1.48 10.45 -9.79
C TYR A 15 -0.07 10.07 -10.29
N ARG A 16 0.41 10.74 -11.35
CA ARG A 16 1.77 10.53 -11.88
C ARG A 16 2.83 10.92 -10.87
N GLU A 17 2.69 12.08 -10.24
CA GLU A 17 3.63 12.58 -9.22
C GLU A 17 3.79 11.60 -8.05
N THR A 18 2.71 10.93 -7.65
CA THR A 18 2.74 9.93 -6.57
C THR A 18 3.65 8.74 -6.91
N PHE A 19 3.59 8.20 -8.14
CA PHE A 19 4.50 7.11 -8.55
C PHE A 19 5.94 7.60 -8.68
N LEU A 20 6.16 8.78 -9.24
CA LEU A 20 7.51 9.35 -9.35
C LEU A 20 8.12 9.61 -7.97
N GLU A 21 7.34 10.02 -6.98
CA GLU A 21 7.80 10.15 -5.60
C GLU A 21 8.16 8.78 -4.99
N GLN A 22 7.33 7.76 -5.21
CA GLN A 22 7.61 6.41 -4.73
C GLN A 22 8.89 5.84 -5.36
N GLU A 23 9.09 6.03 -6.66
CA GLU A 23 10.29 5.61 -7.38
C GLU A 23 11.54 6.32 -6.85
N ARG A 24 11.48 7.66 -6.70
CA ARG A 24 12.60 8.44 -6.12
C ARG A 24 12.96 8.02 -4.70
N ASN A 25 11.96 7.60 -3.92
CA ASN A 25 12.15 7.14 -2.55
C ASN A 25 12.55 5.65 -2.46
N GLY A 26 12.72 4.96 -3.59
CA GLY A 26 13.08 3.54 -3.63
C GLY A 26 11.96 2.59 -3.15
N VAL A 27 10.71 3.06 -3.12
CA VAL A 27 9.55 2.24 -2.72
C VAL A 27 9.10 1.31 -3.86
N ILE A 28 9.28 1.77 -5.10
CA ILE A 28 8.99 1.01 -6.32
C ILE A 28 10.18 1.13 -7.28
N GLU A 29 10.28 0.19 -8.20
CA GLU A 29 11.30 0.16 -9.24
C GLU A 29 10.70 -0.15 -10.61
N GLN A 30 11.43 0.18 -11.67
CA GLN A 30 11.04 -0.21 -13.02
C GLN A 30 11.38 -1.69 -13.24
N THR A 31 10.38 -2.48 -13.61
CA THR A 31 10.57 -3.88 -14.00
C THR A 31 11.00 -3.97 -15.47
N SER A 32 11.80 -4.98 -15.82
CA SER A 32 12.12 -5.29 -17.21
C SER A 32 10.86 -5.77 -17.95
N THR A 33 10.76 -5.48 -19.25
CA THR A 33 9.67 -5.95 -20.10
C THR A 33 9.88 -7.39 -20.60
N ASP A 34 10.92 -8.06 -20.12
CA ASP A 34 11.30 -9.39 -20.57
C ASP A 34 10.37 -10.41 -19.90
N ARG A 35 9.39 -10.91 -20.68
CA ARG A 35 8.22 -11.69 -20.24
C ARG A 35 8.55 -13.11 -19.75
N GLN A 36 9.76 -13.34 -19.26
CA GLN A 36 10.25 -14.65 -18.86
C GLN A 36 9.79 -15.05 -17.46
N GLN A 37 9.35 -14.09 -16.62
CA GLN A 37 8.80 -14.37 -15.29
C GLN A 37 7.27 -14.26 -15.24
N MET A 38 6.68 -14.99 -14.30
CA MET A 38 5.24 -14.99 -14.06
C MET A 38 4.82 -13.67 -13.39
N GLU A 39 4.36 -12.71 -14.18
CA GLU A 39 3.94 -11.39 -13.69
C GLU A 39 2.50 -11.40 -13.16
N TYR A 40 2.29 -10.78 -11.99
CA TYR A 40 0.97 -10.48 -11.46
C TYR A 40 0.75 -8.96 -11.44
N PHE A 41 -0.23 -8.49 -12.19
CA PHE A 41 -0.61 -7.08 -12.20
C PHE A 41 -1.70 -6.81 -11.17
N ILE A 42 -1.35 -6.04 -10.13
CA ILE A 42 -2.32 -5.61 -9.12
C ILE A 42 -3.14 -4.45 -9.69
N PRO A 43 -4.47 -4.57 -9.83
CA PRO A 43 -5.29 -3.45 -10.25
C PRO A 43 -5.24 -2.34 -9.20
N HIS A 44 -5.18 -1.09 -9.66
CA HIS A 44 -5.11 0.08 -8.80
C HIS A 44 -6.08 1.18 -9.24
N GLN A 45 -6.53 2.00 -8.31
CA GLN A 45 -7.43 3.13 -8.60
C GLN A 45 -7.14 4.35 -7.71
N PRO A 46 -7.30 5.57 -8.24
CA PRO A 46 -7.25 6.78 -7.42
C PRO A 46 -8.52 6.92 -6.59
N VAL A 47 -8.37 7.36 -5.33
CA VAL A 47 -9.46 7.73 -4.44
C VAL A 47 -9.23 9.17 -4.00
N LEU A 48 -10.19 10.04 -4.32
CA LEU A 48 -10.20 11.45 -3.92
C LEU A 48 -10.99 11.59 -2.62
N ARG A 49 -10.39 12.17 -1.57
CA ARG A 49 -11.16 12.62 -0.39
C ARG A 49 -11.49 14.10 -0.53
N SER A 50 -12.77 14.41 -0.70
CA SER A 50 -13.31 15.77 -0.84
C SER A 50 -13.48 16.53 0.48
N TYR A 51 -13.32 15.87 1.65
CA TYR A 51 -13.72 16.40 2.97
C TYR A 51 -12.59 16.98 3.84
N LYS A 52 -11.37 17.19 3.32
CA LYS A 52 -10.28 17.86 4.06
C LYS A 52 -9.70 19.00 3.22
N ASN A 53 -9.22 20.06 3.88
CA ASN A 53 -8.60 21.27 3.28
C ASN A 53 -7.46 20.99 2.28
N THR A 54 -6.96 19.75 2.20
CA THR A 54 -6.12 19.29 1.10
C THR A 54 -6.75 18.03 0.49
N THR A 55 -7.16 18.10 -0.77
CA THR A 55 -7.64 16.96 -1.56
C THR A 55 -6.48 16.02 -1.83
N LYS A 56 -6.07 15.21 -0.84
CA LYS A 56 -4.97 14.24 -1.00
C LYS A 56 -5.49 13.06 -1.82
N LEU A 57 -5.13 13.01 -3.10
CA LEU A 57 -5.31 11.83 -3.95
C LEU A 57 -4.57 10.65 -3.31
N ARG A 58 -5.23 9.50 -3.20
CA ARG A 58 -4.60 8.25 -2.72
C ARG A 58 -4.76 7.18 -3.78
N ILE A 59 -3.72 6.42 -4.03
CA ILE A 59 -3.77 5.27 -4.93
C ILE A 59 -4.05 4.03 -4.09
N VAL A 60 -5.12 3.31 -4.41
CA VAL A 60 -5.50 2.07 -3.74
C VAL A 60 -5.22 0.91 -4.66
N PHE A 61 -4.44 -0.05 -4.18
CA PHE A 61 -4.14 -1.31 -4.86
C PHE A 61 -5.11 -2.38 -4.37
N ASP A 62 -5.80 -3.05 -5.28
CA ASP A 62 -6.73 -4.13 -4.97
C ASP A 62 -6.05 -5.50 -5.15
N ALA A 63 -5.36 -5.94 -4.10
CA ALA A 63 -4.74 -7.26 -4.02
C ALA A 63 -5.76 -8.40 -3.83
N SER A 64 -7.05 -8.09 -3.70
CA SER A 64 -8.13 -9.09 -3.60
C SER A 64 -8.76 -9.44 -4.94
N ALA A 65 -8.48 -8.64 -5.98
CA ALA A 65 -8.96 -8.87 -7.34
C ALA A 65 -8.52 -10.24 -7.87
N LYS A 66 -9.47 -10.94 -8.51
CA LYS A 66 -9.27 -12.28 -9.06
C LYS A 66 -9.47 -12.26 -10.56
N LEU A 67 -8.56 -12.91 -11.28
CA LEU A 67 -8.85 -13.34 -12.65
C LEU A 67 -9.72 -14.60 -12.59
N ARG A 68 -10.64 -14.79 -13.54
CA ARG A 68 -11.52 -15.96 -13.58
C ARG A 68 -10.68 -17.25 -13.50
N GLY A 69 -10.94 -18.05 -12.46
CA GLY A 69 -10.23 -19.31 -12.23
C GLY A 69 -8.82 -19.18 -11.63
N ARG A 70 -8.40 -17.99 -11.19
CA ARG A 70 -7.13 -17.78 -10.46
C ARG A 70 -7.40 -17.23 -9.05
N ALA A 71 -6.51 -17.57 -8.11
CA ALA A 71 -6.49 -17.00 -6.78
C ALA A 71 -6.07 -15.51 -6.82
N SER A 72 -6.48 -14.72 -5.83
CA SER A 72 -5.98 -13.35 -5.66
C SER A 72 -4.60 -13.34 -5.01
N LEU A 73 -3.89 -12.20 -5.08
CA LEU A 73 -2.60 -12.06 -4.41
C LEU A 73 -2.72 -12.34 -2.90
N ASN A 74 -3.75 -11.81 -2.25
CA ASN A 74 -4.00 -12.07 -0.82
C ASN A 74 -4.20 -13.56 -0.47
N GLU A 75 -4.66 -14.39 -1.42
CA GLU A 75 -4.84 -15.84 -1.22
C GLU A 75 -3.57 -16.65 -1.51
N GLN A 76 -2.61 -16.07 -2.25
CA GLN A 76 -1.33 -16.70 -2.56
C GLN A 76 -0.23 -16.34 -1.55
N LEU A 77 -0.40 -15.22 -0.83
CA LEU A 77 0.51 -14.84 0.24
C LEU A 77 0.37 -15.79 1.44
N PHE A 78 1.49 -16.33 1.90
CA PHE A 78 1.55 -17.09 3.14
C PHE A 78 1.19 -16.18 4.31
N ARG A 79 0.20 -16.60 5.11
CA ARG A 79 -0.22 -15.86 6.31
C ARG A 79 0.50 -16.43 7.52
N GLU A 80 1.43 -15.65 8.05
CA GLU A 80 1.99 -15.93 9.36
C GLU A 80 0.93 -15.75 10.46
N PRO A 81 1.12 -16.39 11.63
CA PRO A 81 0.31 -16.14 12.81
C PRO A 81 0.27 -14.65 13.15
N VAL A 82 -0.85 -14.17 13.67
CA VAL A 82 -0.99 -12.77 14.09
C VAL A 82 -0.08 -12.53 15.30
N ILE A 83 1.01 -11.78 15.08
CA ILE A 83 1.96 -11.37 16.13
C ILE A 83 1.55 -10.07 16.86
N LEU A 84 0.42 -9.46 16.45
CA LEU A 84 -0.04 -8.22 17.06
C LEU A 84 -0.48 -8.45 18.51
N PRO A 85 0.02 -7.66 19.48
CA PRO A 85 -0.45 -7.74 20.85
C PRO A 85 -1.93 -7.37 20.96
N ASP A 86 -2.62 -7.96 21.93
CA ASP A 86 -4.02 -7.65 22.21
C ASP A 86 -4.21 -6.15 22.51
N LEU A 87 -5.04 -5.49 21.69
CA LEU A 87 -5.28 -4.06 21.76
C LEU A 87 -5.90 -3.68 23.11
N LEU A 88 -6.84 -4.47 23.63
CA LEU A 88 -7.47 -4.20 24.91
C LEU A 88 -6.44 -4.25 26.04
N GLY A 89 -5.58 -5.27 26.06
CA GLY A 89 -4.49 -5.41 26.99
C GLY A 89 -3.50 -4.26 26.93
N ILE A 90 -3.18 -3.75 25.72
CA ILE A 90 -2.36 -2.53 25.57
C ILE A 90 -3.06 -1.35 26.23
N LEU A 91 -4.33 -1.09 25.91
CA LEU A 91 -5.09 0.06 26.44
C LEU A 91 -5.24 0.00 27.97
N LEU A 92 -5.48 -1.17 28.55
CA LEU A 92 -5.57 -1.35 30.00
C LEU A 92 -4.25 -1.03 30.71
N ARG A 93 -3.12 -1.56 30.21
CA ARG A 93 -1.79 -1.22 30.75
C ARG A 93 -1.49 0.27 30.59
N TRP A 94 -1.92 0.86 29.48
CA TRP A 94 -1.74 2.28 29.21
C TRP A 94 -2.45 3.15 30.26
N ARG A 95 -3.67 2.78 30.67
CA ARG A 95 -4.44 3.49 31.72
C ARG A 95 -3.82 3.41 33.12
N THR A 96 -2.96 2.44 33.40
CA THR A 96 -2.27 2.34 34.71
C THR A 96 -1.07 3.28 34.85
N ARG A 97 -0.63 3.93 33.76
CA ARG A 97 0.52 4.84 33.78
C ARG A 97 0.05 6.28 33.95
N ILE A 98 0.77 7.04 34.78
CA ILE A 98 0.47 8.47 35.06
C ILE A 98 0.81 9.34 33.85
N VAL A 99 1.85 8.97 33.10
CA VAL A 99 2.30 9.66 31.89
C VAL A 99 2.39 8.65 30.76
N SER A 100 1.86 9.04 29.60
CA SER A 100 1.86 8.24 28.39
C SER A 100 2.29 9.09 27.19
N VAL A 101 3.03 8.48 26.26
CA VAL A 101 3.49 9.12 25.02
C VAL A 101 2.90 8.37 23.83
N THR A 102 2.42 9.13 22.85
CA THR A 102 1.95 8.61 21.56
C THR A 102 2.72 9.27 20.43
N ALA A 103 3.07 8.49 19.42
CA ALA A 103 3.61 9.00 18.17
C ALA A 103 2.93 8.25 17.01
N ASP A 104 2.73 8.94 15.90
CA ASP A 104 2.28 8.36 14.64
C ASP A 104 3.47 8.22 13.70
N LEU A 105 3.70 7.01 13.17
CA LEU A 105 4.80 6.75 12.23
C LEU A 105 4.27 6.89 10.80
N GLU A 106 4.59 8.03 10.17
CA GLU A 106 4.19 8.27 8.78
C GLU A 106 4.79 7.19 7.85
N LYS A 107 3.95 6.61 6.99
CA LYS A 107 4.35 5.62 5.98
C LYS A 107 5.12 4.41 6.56
N ALA A 108 4.78 3.97 7.78
CA ALA A 108 5.47 2.88 8.49
C ALA A 108 5.76 1.62 7.64
N PHE A 109 4.78 1.13 6.87
CA PHE A 109 4.96 -0.06 6.05
C PHE A 109 5.98 0.11 4.91
N LEU A 110 6.21 1.33 4.43
CA LEU A 110 7.18 1.62 3.37
C LEU A 110 8.62 1.68 3.89
N GLN A 111 8.81 1.65 5.21
CA GLN A 111 10.13 1.56 5.84
C GLN A 111 10.64 0.11 5.92
N LEU A 112 9.80 -0.88 5.57
CA LEU A 112 10.16 -2.29 5.56
C LEU A 112 10.57 -2.70 4.14
N GLY A 113 11.69 -3.40 4.03
CA GLY A 113 12.12 -4.05 2.79
C GLY A 113 11.53 -5.45 2.66
N PHE A 114 11.42 -5.94 1.43
CA PHE A 114 11.11 -7.35 1.18
C PHE A 114 12.38 -8.19 1.29
N GLU A 115 12.27 -9.35 1.93
CA GLU A 115 13.33 -10.35 1.91
C GLU A 115 13.39 -10.97 0.51
N GLN A 116 14.48 -10.73 -0.22
CA GLN A 116 14.73 -11.43 -1.48
C GLN A 116 15.10 -12.86 -1.13
N LYS A 117 14.32 -13.83 -1.62
CA LYS A 117 14.71 -15.23 -1.55
C LYS A 117 16.05 -15.38 -2.27
N ILE A 118 17.10 -15.69 -1.53
CA ILE A 118 18.35 -16.17 -2.10
C ILE A 118 18.03 -17.57 -2.61
N GLU A 119 17.83 -17.73 -3.92
CA GLU A 119 17.76 -19.04 -4.54
C GLU A 119 19.08 -19.77 -4.23
N THR A 120 18.98 -20.86 -3.47
CA THR A 120 20.08 -21.80 -3.21
C THR A 120 19.90 -23.00 -4.11
#